data_AF-A0A8B9FWI5-F1
#
_entry.id   AF-A0A8B9FWI5-F1
#
_cell.length_a   1.000
_cell.length_b   1.000
_cell.length_c   1.000
_cell.angle_alpha   90.00
_cell.angle_beta   90.00
_cell.angle_gamma   90.00
#
_symmetry.space_group_name_H-M   'P 1'
#
loop_
_entity.id
_entity.type
_entity.pdbx_description
1 polymer ?
#
loop_
_entity_poly.entity_id
_entity_poly.type
_entity_poly.pdbx_seq_one_letter_code
_entity_poly.pdbx_strand_id
1 'polypeptide(L)'
;MALSGPLLIILGGNLLTLIMANNCSQCVVTTRRGKVNSQTLVYHTIYDCKGQKLGSCIFNQTQYALCKENDKVVCYDPKELPYQYWIEIKTNSDQGRLLGKSQTTANLDKPMSIIFDACDAIDDDWYSNCGDMTWRTYYRECEKYICIGSNSGPTPSSCYPPHQSVEKRSYHYCSLNRWGCACWSTTPSWEWPDHCAGVDLEATIEKGHTSSHCEARTCNPVNITILNPAEWEKQEVKLGLKIYGTGEDSGIILNVKIIEKMKESIQHRLLFNLFYHEIKTGVKYEIPTVAKNLFINLAENIAKSLNVTNCYVCGGTNQGERWPWEAIESNGSWSMENNKKR
;
A
#
# COMPACT_ATOMS: atom_id res chain seq x y z
N MET A 1 -6.67 -61.38 -32.37
CA MET A 1 -7.46 -60.58 -31.41
C MET A 1 -7.01 -59.14 -31.50
N ALA A 2 -7.72 -58.38 -32.34
CA ALA A 2 -7.63 -56.93 -32.40
C ALA A 2 -8.82 -56.40 -31.61
N LEU A 3 -8.60 -55.46 -30.69
CA LEU A 3 -9.67 -54.67 -30.09
C LEU A 3 -9.36 -53.20 -30.33
N SER A 4 -10.21 -52.63 -31.18
CA SER A 4 -10.27 -51.25 -31.61
C SER A 4 -11.30 -50.47 -30.78
N GLY A 5 -10.90 -49.29 -30.31
CA GLY A 5 -11.75 -48.10 -30.14
C GLY A 5 -12.16 -47.72 -28.70
N PRO A 6 -12.61 -46.46 -28.46
CA PRO A 6 -12.33 -45.21 -29.16
C PRO A 6 -11.54 -44.19 -28.29
N LEU A 7 -10.77 -43.34 -28.97
CA LEU A 7 -10.10 -42.18 -28.41
C LEU A 7 -11.15 -41.07 -28.19
N LEU A 8 -11.41 -40.67 -26.94
CA LEU A 8 -12.17 -39.46 -26.61
C LEU A 8 -11.18 -38.36 -26.21
N ILE A 9 -11.00 -37.39 -27.11
CA ILE A 9 -10.20 -36.19 -26.87
C ILE A 9 -11.08 -35.22 -26.07
N ILE A 10 -10.74 -35.00 -24.80
CA ILE A 10 -11.23 -33.85 -24.03
C ILE A 10 -10.11 -32.81 -24.06
N LEU A 11 -10.28 -31.78 -24.89
CA LEU A 11 -9.51 -30.54 -24.83
C LEU A 11 -9.92 -29.78 -23.57
N GLY A 12 -9.41 -30.22 -22.42
CA GLY A 12 -9.43 -29.44 -21.20
C GLY A 12 -8.28 -28.45 -21.25
N GLY A 13 -8.57 -27.20 -21.59
CA GLY A 13 -7.63 -26.10 -21.42
C GLY A 13 -7.19 -26.07 -19.96
N ASN A 14 -5.93 -26.42 -19.71
CA ASN A 14 -5.32 -26.19 -18.41
C ASN A 14 -5.28 -24.68 -18.21
N LEU A 15 -6.25 -24.20 -17.43
CA LEU A 15 -6.17 -22.99 -16.65
C LEU A 15 -4.76 -22.95 -16.05
N LEU A 16 -3.92 -22.07 -16.58
CA LEU A 16 -2.70 -21.62 -15.92
C LEU A 16 -3.18 -20.98 -14.62
N THR A 17 -3.28 -21.79 -13.58
CA THR A 17 -3.20 -21.34 -12.20
C THR A 17 -1.82 -20.70 -12.08
N LEU A 18 -1.79 -19.38 -12.29
CA LEU A 18 -0.75 -18.53 -11.75
C LEU A 18 -0.82 -18.74 -10.23
N ILE A 19 -0.02 -19.66 -9.70
CA ILE A 19 0.24 -19.77 -8.28
C ILE A 19 1.10 -18.55 -7.91
N MET A 20 0.48 -17.39 -7.83
CA MET A 20 1.08 -16.18 -7.27
C MET A 20 0.71 -16.11 -5.79
N ALA A 21 1.45 -16.85 -4.95
CA ALA A 21 1.62 -16.55 -3.53
C ALA A 21 2.66 -17.47 -2.87
N ASN A 22 3.93 -17.43 -3.30
CA ASN A 22 5.00 -17.92 -2.41
C ASN A 22 5.15 -16.87 -1.29
N ASN A 23 4.63 -17.13 -0.07
CA ASN A 23 4.48 -16.09 0.99
C ASN A 23 5.78 -15.75 1.77
N CYS A 24 6.95 -16.13 1.25
CA CYS A 24 8.23 -16.14 1.97
C CYS A 24 8.29 -17.05 3.22
N SER A 25 7.27 -17.86 3.51
CA SER A 25 7.17 -18.69 4.74
C SER A 25 8.44 -19.46 5.08
N GLN A 26 9.10 -20.05 4.08
CA GLN A 26 10.30 -20.86 4.27
C GLN A 26 11.53 -20.05 4.73
N CYS A 27 11.47 -18.73 4.60
CA CYS A 27 12.51 -17.80 5.04
C CYS A 27 12.11 -17.04 6.32
N VAL A 28 10.86 -17.15 6.77
CA VAL A 28 10.38 -16.47 7.98
C VAL A 28 10.69 -17.32 9.20
N VAL A 29 11.43 -16.74 10.15
CA VAL A 29 11.75 -17.35 11.44
C VAL A 29 10.94 -16.64 12.52
N THR A 30 10.27 -17.41 13.38
CA THR A 30 9.59 -16.85 14.55
C THR A 30 10.55 -16.87 15.73
N THR A 31 10.82 -15.70 16.30
CA THR A 31 11.60 -15.54 17.52
C THR A 31 10.66 -15.19 18.69
N ARG A 32 10.96 -15.71 19.88
CA ARG A 32 10.18 -15.43 21.09
C ARG A 32 11.05 -14.70 22.09
N ARG A 33 10.64 -13.49 22.49
CA ARG A 33 11.29 -12.70 23.54
C ARG A 33 10.28 -12.48 24.67
N GLY A 34 10.37 -13.31 25.71
CA GLY A 34 9.40 -13.31 26.82
C GLY A 34 8.01 -13.76 26.37
N LYS A 35 7.01 -12.86 26.50
CA LYS A 35 5.62 -13.10 26.05
C LYS A 35 5.34 -12.66 24.61
N VAL A 36 6.29 -12.01 23.95
CA VAL A 36 6.12 -11.48 22.59
C VAL A 36 6.74 -12.45 21.58
N ASN A 37 5.96 -12.82 20.57
CA ASN A 37 6.44 -13.51 19.37
C ASN A 37 6.68 -12.48 18.27
N SER A 38 7.82 -12.54 17.59
CA SER A 38 8.15 -11.69 16.45
C SER A 38 8.52 -12.58 15.25
N GLN A 39 8.00 -12.25 14.08
CA GLN A 39 8.34 -12.91 12.83
C GLN A 39 9.35 -12.08 12.06
N THR A 40 10.49 -12.69 11.72
CA THR A 40 11.59 -12.02 11.01
C THR A 40 11.95 -12.84 9.78
N LEU A 41 12.01 -12.21 8.60
CA LEU A 41 12.49 -12.86 7.40
C LEU A 41 14.02 -12.86 7.36
N VAL A 42 14.60 -14.03 7.12
CA VAL A 42 16.04 -14.24 6.94
C VAL A 42 16.37 -14.28 5.44
N TYR A 43 17.27 -13.41 5.00
CA TYR A 43 17.68 -13.31 3.60
C TYR A 43 19.17 -13.01 3.43
N HIS A 44 19.67 -13.21 2.20
CA HIS A 44 21.04 -12.90 1.81
C HIS A 44 21.09 -11.74 0.82
N THR A 45 21.90 -10.72 1.09
CA THR A 45 22.07 -9.57 0.19
C THR A 45 22.98 -9.87 -1.01
N ILE A 46 23.96 -10.77 -0.84
CA ILE A 46 24.86 -11.24 -1.89
C ILE A 46 24.77 -12.75 -1.90
N TYR A 47 24.10 -13.27 -2.90
CA TYR A 47 23.85 -14.69 -3.02
C TYR A 47 23.80 -15.05 -4.49
N ASP A 48 24.64 -15.98 -4.88
CA ASP A 48 24.59 -16.57 -6.21
C ASP A 48 23.90 -17.93 -6.09
N CYS A 49 22.61 -17.95 -6.43
CA CYS A 49 21.80 -19.17 -6.38
C CYS A 49 22.42 -20.26 -7.25
N LYS A 50 22.97 -21.30 -6.62
CA LYS A 50 23.54 -22.47 -7.30
C LYS A 50 22.49 -23.52 -7.63
N GLY A 51 21.35 -23.46 -6.95
CA GLY A 51 20.22 -24.36 -7.16
C GLY A 51 19.14 -23.80 -8.08
N GLN A 52 17.90 -24.23 -7.86
CA GLN A 52 16.76 -23.83 -8.69
C GLN A 52 16.21 -22.47 -8.26
N LYS A 53 16.11 -21.52 -9.19
CA LYS A 53 15.41 -20.25 -8.96
C LYS A 53 13.91 -20.50 -8.96
N LEU A 54 13.24 -20.22 -7.83
CA LEU A 54 11.81 -20.46 -7.64
C LEU A 54 10.93 -19.22 -7.92
N GLY A 55 11.54 -18.10 -8.33
CA GLY A 55 10.86 -16.82 -8.51
C GLY A 55 11.13 -15.88 -7.34
N SER A 56 10.11 -15.16 -6.89
CA SER A 56 10.21 -14.19 -5.79
C SER A 56 9.04 -14.25 -4.83
N CYS A 57 9.24 -13.74 -3.63
CA CYS A 57 8.20 -13.54 -2.63
C CYS A 57 8.26 -12.12 -2.07
N ILE A 58 7.19 -11.67 -1.41
CA ILE A 58 7.10 -10.35 -0.79
C ILE A 58 6.92 -10.53 0.72
N PHE A 59 7.77 -9.87 1.50
CA PHE A 59 7.62 -9.79 2.96
C PHE A 59 7.91 -8.37 3.42
N ASN A 60 7.00 -7.80 4.21
CA ASN A 60 7.09 -6.43 4.72
C ASN A 60 7.50 -5.41 3.64
N GLN A 61 6.78 -5.40 2.51
CA GLN A 61 6.97 -4.48 1.38
C GLN A 61 8.32 -4.59 0.64
N THR A 62 9.08 -5.65 0.88
CA THR A 62 10.32 -5.95 0.15
C THR A 62 10.15 -7.24 -0.64
N GLN A 63 10.54 -7.22 -1.91
CA GLN A 63 10.59 -8.40 -2.75
C GLN A 63 11.93 -9.12 -2.55
N TYR A 64 11.89 -10.43 -2.36
CA TYR A 64 13.06 -11.28 -2.24
C TYR A 64 13.02 -12.33 -3.34
N ALA A 65 14.16 -12.60 -3.97
CA ALA A 65 14.32 -13.74 -4.84
C ALA A 65 14.40 -15.04 -4.02
N LEU A 66 13.88 -16.13 -4.58
CA LEU A 66 13.85 -17.46 -3.95
C LEU A 66 14.77 -18.43 -4.69
N CYS A 67 15.63 -19.13 -3.94
CA CYS A 67 16.50 -20.17 -4.45
C CYS A 67 16.27 -21.47 -3.68
N LYS A 68 16.08 -22.61 -4.36
CA LYS A 68 16.06 -23.94 -3.75
C LYS A 68 17.42 -24.60 -3.89
N GLU A 69 18.07 -24.87 -2.76
CA GLU A 69 19.35 -25.60 -2.68
C GLU A 69 19.25 -26.69 -1.61
N ASN A 70 19.58 -27.93 -1.98
CA ASN A 70 19.59 -29.08 -1.06
C ASN A 70 18.33 -29.18 -0.19
N ASP A 71 17.16 -29.08 -0.83
CA ASP A 71 15.82 -29.07 -0.22
C ASP A 71 15.49 -27.93 0.76
N LYS A 72 16.36 -26.92 0.87
CA LYS A 72 16.10 -25.68 1.59
C LYS A 72 15.84 -24.53 0.63
N VAL A 73 14.88 -23.68 0.95
CA VAL A 73 14.67 -22.41 0.24
C VAL A 73 15.39 -21.28 0.95
N VAL A 74 16.11 -20.50 0.16
CA VAL A 74 16.89 -19.34 0.58
C VAL A 74 16.28 -18.10 -0.07
N CYS A 75 15.96 -17.10 0.75
CA CYS A 75 15.58 -15.77 0.27
C CYS A 75 16.84 -14.93 0.06
N TYR A 76 16.91 -14.20 -1.05
CA TYR A 76 18.07 -13.37 -1.36
C TYR A 76 17.73 -12.16 -2.23
N ASP A 77 18.69 -11.28 -2.44
CA ASP A 77 18.60 -10.10 -3.32
C ASP A 77 17.36 -9.23 -3.01
N PRO A 78 17.31 -8.61 -1.81
CA PRO A 78 16.19 -7.78 -1.43
C PRO A 78 16.06 -6.60 -2.38
N LYS A 79 14.90 -6.46 -2.99
CA LYS A 79 14.51 -5.33 -3.81
C LYS A 79 13.34 -4.66 -3.13
N GLU A 80 13.50 -3.39 -2.79
CA GLU A 80 12.31 -2.59 -2.50
C GLU A 80 11.36 -2.72 -3.68
N LEU A 81 10.08 -2.94 -3.40
CA LEU A 81 9.10 -3.01 -4.47
C LEU A 81 9.18 -1.71 -5.27
N PRO A 82 9.24 -1.79 -6.60
CA PRO A 82 9.49 -0.62 -7.43
C PRO A 82 8.38 0.41 -7.27
N TYR A 83 7.20 0.04 -6.80
CA TYR A 83 6.05 0.93 -6.68
C TYR A 83 5.52 1.02 -5.25
N GLN A 84 5.13 2.24 -4.87
CA GLN A 84 4.29 2.51 -3.72
C GLN A 84 2.98 3.08 -4.20
N TYR A 85 1.90 2.63 -3.57
CA TYR A 85 0.54 3.04 -3.87
C TYR A 85 -0.07 3.75 -2.66
N TRP A 86 -0.85 4.81 -2.91
CA TRP A 86 -1.75 5.41 -1.92
C TRP A 86 -2.98 5.97 -2.62
N ILE A 87 -4.06 6.17 -1.87
CA ILE A 87 -5.25 6.85 -2.37
C ILE A 87 -5.13 8.34 -2.03
N GLU A 88 -5.58 9.18 -2.96
CA GLU A 88 -5.90 10.59 -2.70
C GLU A 88 -7.38 10.83 -2.96
N ILE A 89 -8.04 11.57 -2.05
CA ILE A 89 -9.41 12.06 -2.26
C ILE A 89 -9.38 13.57 -2.36
N LYS A 90 -9.98 14.11 -3.42
CA LYS A 90 -10.10 15.56 -3.68
C LYS A 90 -11.54 16.01 -3.86
N THR A 91 -11.83 17.27 -3.56
CA THR A 91 -13.15 17.87 -3.77
C THR A 91 -13.40 18.19 -5.25
N ASN A 92 -14.59 17.87 -5.78
CA ASN A 92 -15.15 18.20 -7.10
C ASN A 92 -14.40 17.68 -8.36
N SER A 93 -13.07 17.70 -8.39
CA SER A 93 -12.25 17.35 -9.55
C SER A 93 -10.81 16.99 -9.18
N ASP A 94 -10.02 16.54 -10.15
CA ASP A 94 -8.58 16.27 -10.02
C ASP A 94 -7.75 17.48 -9.54
N GLN A 95 -8.23 18.69 -9.79
CA GLN A 95 -7.59 19.95 -9.40
C GLN A 95 -8.13 20.54 -8.11
N GLY A 96 -9.14 19.89 -7.50
CA GLY A 96 -9.71 20.36 -6.25
C GLY A 96 -8.80 20.16 -5.04
N ARG A 97 -9.29 20.60 -3.88
CA ARG A 97 -8.53 20.53 -2.64
C ARG A 97 -8.38 19.08 -2.21
N LEU A 98 -7.16 18.72 -1.80
CA LEU A 98 -6.87 17.43 -1.21
C LEU A 98 -7.47 17.35 0.20
N LEU A 99 -8.36 16.38 0.41
CA LEU A 99 -8.97 16.10 1.72
C LEU A 99 -8.10 15.18 2.57
N GLY A 100 -7.47 14.19 1.95
CA GLY A 100 -6.65 13.23 2.66
C GLY A 100 -5.89 12.28 1.75
N LYS A 101 -4.92 11.59 2.36
CA LYS A 101 -4.16 10.49 1.74
C LYS A 101 -4.22 9.27 2.63
N SER A 102 -4.29 8.09 2.03
CA SER A 102 -4.17 6.84 2.78
C SER A 102 -2.72 6.59 3.22
N GLN A 103 -2.52 5.58 4.07
CA GLN A 103 -1.20 4.99 4.24
C GLN A 103 -0.70 4.42 2.90
N THR A 104 0.62 4.44 2.71
CA THR A 104 1.27 3.85 1.53
C THR A 104 1.33 2.33 1.66
N THR A 105 0.99 1.63 0.59
CA THR A 105 1.12 0.17 0.44
C THR A 105 2.01 -0.16 -0.75
N ALA A 106 2.51 -1.39 -0.79
CA ALA A 106 3.34 -1.88 -1.89
C ALA A 106 2.58 -2.78 -2.88
N ASN A 107 1.33 -3.12 -2.55
CA ASN A 107 0.40 -3.81 -3.43
C ASN A 107 -1.05 -3.36 -3.14
N LEU A 108 -1.93 -3.58 -4.10
CA LEU A 108 -3.34 -3.16 -4.06
C LEU A 108 -4.28 -4.28 -3.54
N ASP A 109 -3.73 -5.35 -2.96
CA ASP A 109 -4.49 -6.54 -2.50
C ASP A 109 -5.16 -6.34 -1.14
N LYS A 110 -4.90 -5.21 -0.47
CA LYS A 110 -5.42 -4.93 0.87
C LYS A 110 -6.32 -3.69 0.86
N PRO A 111 -7.37 -3.67 1.70
CA PRO A 111 -8.19 -2.49 1.85
C PRO A 111 -7.39 -1.27 2.29
N MET A 112 -7.80 -0.10 1.82
CA MET A 112 -7.14 1.17 2.10
C MET A 112 -8.18 2.21 2.51
N SER A 113 -7.92 2.93 3.61
CA SER A 113 -8.88 3.84 4.23
C SER A 113 -8.37 5.27 4.29
N ILE A 114 -9.30 6.23 4.20
CA ILE A 114 -9.04 7.66 4.37
C ILE A 114 -10.12 8.25 5.27
N ILE A 115 -9.68 9.04 6.25
CA ILE A 115 -10.54 9.77 7.16
C ILE A 115 -10.47 11.26 6.83
N PHE A 116 -11.62 11.91 6.76
CA PHE A 116 -11.76 13.35 6.61
C PHE A 116 -13.09 13.82 7.19
N ASP A 117 -13.28 15.13 7.35
CA ASP A 117 -14.57 15.68 7.79
C ASP A 117 -15.48 15.94 6.59
N ALA A 118 -16.67 15.34 6.60
CA ALA A 118 -17.64 15.46 5.51
C ALA A 118 -18.06 16.91 5.27
N CYS A 119 -18.23 17.69 6.34
CA CYS A 119 -18.64 19.09 6.22
C CYS A 119 -17.51 19.99 5.74
N ASP A 120 -16.27 19.72 6.18
CA ASP A 120 -15.10 20.41 5.59
C ASP A 120 -15.02 20.17 4.08
N ALA A 121 -15.39 18.97 3.59
CA ALA A 121 -15.45 18.70 2.15
C ALA A 121 -16.65 19.38 1.45
N ILE A 122 -17.83 19.33 2.05
CA ILE A 122 -19.07 19.91 1.50
C ILE A 122 -19.00 21.42 1.35
N ASP A 123 -18.26 22.12 2.22
CA ASP A 123 -18.07 23.56 2.11
C ASP A 123 -17.30 23.99 0.84
N ASP A 124 -16.64 23.07 0.13
CA ASP A 124 -16.02 23.32 -1.17
C ASP A 124 -17.02 23.20 -2.35
N ASP A 125 -18.26 22.77 -2.12
CA ASP A 125 -19.28 22.64 -3.16
C ASP A 125 -19.84 24.02 -3.56
N TRP A 126 -20.13 24.21 -4.85
CA TRP A 126 -20.73 25.46 -5.32
C TRP A 126 -22.22 25.58 -5.03
N TYR A 127 -22.92 24.47 -4.78
CA TYR A 127 -24.37 24.40 -4.65
C TYR A 127 -24.83 23.94 -3.26
N SER A 128 -23.90 23.55 -2.39
CA SER A 128 -24.17 23.00 -1.07
C SER A 128 -23.15 23.53 -0.05
N ASN A 129 -23.50 23.52 1.22
CA ASN A 129 -22.61 23.83 2.34
C ASN A 129 -23.19 23.22 3.61
N CYS A 130 -22.36 23.05 4.64
CA CYS A 130 -22.83 22.48 5.92
C CYS A 130 -23.40 23.52 6.90
N GLY A 131 -23.50 24.79 6.50
CA GLY A 131 -23.99 25.85 7.36
C GLY A 131 -23.10 26.12 8.59
N ASP A 132 -23.74 26.60 9.65
CA ASP A 132 -23.11 26.98 10.92
C ASP A 132 -22.84 25.79 11.86
N MET A 133 -22.35 26.09 13.07
CA MET A 133 -22.05 25.06 14.07
C MET A 133 -23.28 24.29 14.56
N THR A 134 -24.47 24.89 14.50
CA THR A 134 -25.71 24.22 14.88
C THR A 134 -26.01 23.09 13.92
N TRP A 135 -25.92 23.37 12.61
CA TRP A 135 -26.08 22.36 11.57
C TRP A 135 -25.00 21.29 11.62
N ARG A 136 -23.74 21.66 11.79
CA ARG A 136 -22.63 20.68 11.88
C ARG A 136 -22.76 19.74 13.06
N THR A 137 -23.25 20.24 14.20
CA THR A 137 -23.50 19.41 15.38
C THR A 137 -24.70 18.48 15.16
N TYR A 138 -25.75 18.96 14.48
CA TYR A 138 -26.88 18.13 14.08
C TYR A 138 -26.45 17.01 13.11
N TYR A 139 -25.68 17.36 12.09
CA TYR A 139 -25.19 16.43 11.08
C TYR A 139 -24.28 15.34 11.64
N ARG A 140 -23.67 15.54 12.81
CA ARG A 140 -22.87 14.50 13.48
C ARG A 140 -23.66 13.20 13.63
N GLU A 141 -24.91 13.32 14.08
CA GLU A 141 -25.79 12.18 14.33
C GLU A 141 -26.42 11.64 13.04
N CYS A 142 -26.56 12.47 12.01
CA CYS A 142 -27.11 12.09 10.72
C CYS A 142 -26.29 11.00 10.02
N GLU A 143 -26.97 10.20 9.22
CA GLU A 143 -26.34 9.20 8.37
C GLU A 143 -25.72 9.85 7.14
N LYS A 144 -24.67 9.21 6.60
CA LYS A 144 -24.00 9.64 5.38
C LYS A 144 -24.07 8.51 4.37
N TYR A 145 -24.23 8.86 3.11
CA TYR A 145 -24.33 7.88 2.04
C TYR A 145 -23.55 8.33 0.81
N ILE A 146 -23.13 7.35 0.03
CA ILE A 146 -22.30 7.51 -1.16
C ILE A 146 -23.04 6.97 -2.38
N CYS A 147 -22.98 7.73 -3.47
CA CYS A 147 -23.43 7.32 -4.81
C CYS A 147 -22.24 7.33 -5.78
N ILE A 148 -22.27 6.46 -6.78
CA ILE A 148 -21.19 6.38 -7.78
C ILE A 148 -21.50 7.25 -9.02
N GLY A 149 -20.47 7.85 -9.63
CA GLY A 149 -20.59 8.67 -10.83
C GLY A 149 -20.70 7.85 -12.12
N SER A 150 -21.31 8.44 -13.16
CA SER A 150 -21.77 7.77 -14.41
C SER A 150 -20.71 7.05 -15.24
N ASN A 151 -19.45 7.39 -15.05
CA ASN A 151 -18.35 6.79 -15.80
C ASN A 151 -17.70 5.63 -15.05
N SER A 152 -18.23 5.30 -13.86
CA SER A 152 -17.67 4.32 -12.94
C SER A 152 -18.67 3.22 -12.61
N GLY A 153 -19.72 2.96 -13.44
CA GLY A 153 -20.58 1.79 -13.29
C GLY A 153 -21.95 1.76 -14.01
N PRO A 154 -22.68 0.61 -14.00
CA PRO A 154 -24.00 0.43 -14.61
C PRO A 154 -25.14 0.87 -13.67
N THR A 155 -24.95 2.03 -13.09
CA THR A 155 -25.97 2.78 -12.37
C THR A 155 -27.09 3.17 -13.33
N PRO A 156 -28.37 3.06 -12.93
CA PRO A 156 -29.50 3.40 -13.79
C PRO A 156 -29.33 4.80 -14.39
N SER A 157 -29.65 4.98 -15.68
CA SER A 157 -29.58 6.29 -16.33
C SER A 157 -30.42 7.36 -15.61
N SER A 158 -31.37 6.96 -14.76
CA SER A 158 -32.13 7.87 -13.90
C SER A 158 -31.38 8.45 -12.69
N CYS A 159 -30.23 7.88 -12.33
CA CYS A 159 -29.30 8.44 -11.34
C CYS A 159 -28.47 9.58 -11.94
N TYR A 160 -28.41 9.64 -13.28
CA TYR A 160 -27.70 10.65 -14.04
C TYR A 160 -28.68 11.52 -14.81
N PRO A 161 -28.97 12.74 -14.32
CA PRO A 161 -29.80 13.62 -15.11
C PRO A 161 -29.15 13.85 -16.49
N PRO A 162 -29.90 13.74 -17.60
CA PRO A 162 -29.36 14.07 -18.91
C PRO A 162 -28.85 15.51 -18.94
N HIS A 163 -27.71 15.68 -19.61
CA HIS A 163 -26.94 16.91 -19.76
C HIS A 163 -27.75 18.22 -19.78
N GLN A 164 -27.24 19.25 -19.08
CA GLN A 164 -27.50 20.69 -19.25
C GLN A 164 -28.58 21.42 -18.42
N SER A 165 -28.69 21.20 -17.10
CA SER A 165 -29.07 22.34 -16.24
C SER A 165 -28.17 22.47 -15.01
N VAL A 166 -27.76 23.70 -14.74
CA VAL A 166 -26.86 24.10 -13.63
C VAL A 166 -27.43 23.65 -12.28
N GLU A 167 -28.76 23.66 -12.13
CA GLU A 167 -29.51 23.15 -10.96
C GLU A 167 -29.37 21.64 -10.69
N LYS A 168 -28.78 20.84 -11.59
CA LYS A 168 -28.75 19.37 -11.46
C LYS A 168 -27.39 18.77 -11.10
N ARG A 169 -26.34 19.61 -11.00
CA ARG A 169 -25.04 19.21 -10.40
C ARG A 169 -25.09 19.14 -8.87
N SER A 170 -26.08 19.77 -8.24
CA SER A 170 -26.37 19.73 -6.79
C SER A 170 -26.81 18.37 -6.24
N TYR A 171 -27.05 17.40 -7.13
CA TYR A 171 -27.43 16.06 -6.71
C TYR A 171 -26.25 15.16 -6.43
N HIS A 172 -25.02 15.55 -6.81
CA HIS A 172 -23.80 14.80 -6.53
C HIS A 172 -23.96 13.30 -6.85
N TYR A 173 -24.53 12.94 -8.00
CA TYR A 173 -24.85 11.55 -8.40
C TYR A 173 -25.92 10.81 -7.57
N CYS A 174 -26.37 11.39 -6.47
CA CYS A 174 -27.43 10.92 -5.58
C CYS A 174 -28.79 11.56 -5.93
N SER A 175 -29.28 11.31 -7.15
CA SER A 175 -30.55 11.86 -7.69
C SER A 175 -31.68 11.97 -6.65
N LEU A 176 -32.42 13.10 -6.64
CA LEU A 176 -33.50 13.34 -5.67
C LEU A 176 -34.50 12.20 -5.60
N ASN A 177 -34.79 11.78 -4.36
CA ASN A 177 -35.82 10.79 -4.04
C ASN A 177 -35.62 9.41 -4.72
N ARG A 178 -34.37 9.09 -5.12
CA ARG A 178 -34.02 7.77 -5.64
C ARG A 178 -32.91 7.15 -4.81
N TRP A 179 -33.31 6.49 -3.72
CA TRP A 179 -32.44 5.62 -2.93
C TRP A 179 -31.76 4.53 -3.76
N GLY A 180 -32.33 4.18 -4.92
CA GLY A 180 -31.71 3.28 -5.90
C GLY A 180 -30.37 3.75 -6.49
N CYS A 181 -29.89 4.96 -6.14
CA CYS A 181 -28.59 5.48 -6.57
C CYS A 181 -27.51 5.40 -5.46
N ALA A 182 -27.91 5.16 -4.21
CA ALA A 182 -26.97 5.01 -3.11
C ALA A 182 -26.34 3.61 -3.15
N CYS A 183 -25.02 3.56 -3.07
CA CYS A 183 -24.24 2.32 -3.02
C CYS A 183 -23.96 1.91 -1.58
N TRP A 184 -23.38 2.86 -0.82
CA TRP A 184 -22.83 2.63 0.51
C TRP A 184 -23.35 3.68 1.48
N SER A 185 -23.51 3.31 2.75
CA SER A 185 -24.07 4.18 3.78
C SER A 185 -23.43 3.88 5.12
N THR A 186 -23.42 4.86 6.03
CA THR A 186 -23.00 4.64 7.42
C THR A 186 -24.00 3.80 8.21
N THR A 187 -25.18 3.55 7.65
CA THR A 187 -26.18 2.60 8.15
C THR A 187 -26.23 1.38 7.23
N PRO A 188 -25.85 0.18 7.69
CA PRO A 188 -25.79 -1.02 6.86
C PRO A 188 -27.13 -1.43 6.21
N SER A 189 -28.26 -1.12 6.85
CA SER A 189 -29.59 -1.42 6.29
C SER A 189 -29.97 -0.53 5.10
N TRP A 190 -29.15 0.47 4.77
CA TRP A 190 -29.33 1.38 3.63
C TRP A 190 -28.29 1.13 2.53
N GLU A 191 -27.46 0.10 2.66
CA GLU A 191 -26.52 -0.29 1.63
C GLU A 191 -27.24 -1.10 0.55
N TRP A 192 -26.99 -0.74 -0.70
CA TRP A 192 -27.46 -1.50 -1.85
C TRP A 192 -26.27 -1.72 -2.78
N PRO A 193 -25.27 -2.53 -2.37
CA PRO A 193 -24.05 -2.73 -3.16
C PRO A 193 -24.37 -3.22 -4.57
N ASP A 194 -25.43 -4.04 -4.70
CA ASP A 194 -25.94 -4.56 -5.98
C ASP A 194 -26.31 -3.47 -7.00
N HIS A 195 -26.72 -2.28 -6.54
CA HIS A 195 -26.98 -1.13 -7.42
C HIS A 195 -25.71 -0.56 -8.06
N CYS A 196 -24.57 -0.88 -7.48
CA CYS A 196 -23.25 -0.42 -7.89
C CYS A 196 -22.29 -1.60 -8.14
N ALA A 197 -22.80 -2.84 -8.16
CA ALA A 197 -22.02 -4.07 -8.22
C ALA A 197 -21.52 -4.43 -9.62
N GLY A 198 -22.05 -3.80 -10.68
CA GLY A 198 -21.61 -4.13 -12.04
C GLY A 198 -20.28 -3.49 -12.48
N VAL A 199 -19.41 -3.15 -11.52
CA VAL A 199 -18.12 -2.46 -11.75
C VAL A 199 -16.96 -3.13 -11.01
N ASP A 200 -17.22 -4.22 -10.27
CA ASP A 200 -16.24 -4.80 -9.35
C ASP A 200 -15.60 -3.73 -8.44
N LEU A 201 -16.31 -2.65 -8.09
CA LEU A 201 -15.83 -1.62 -7.17
C LEU A 201 -16.49 -1.82 -5.81
N GLU A 202 -15.68 -2.03 -4.78
CA GLU A 202 -16.17 -2.25 -3.42
C GLU A 202 -15.58 -1.21 -2.47
N ALA A 203 -16.46 -0.57 -1.69
CA ALA A 203 -16.08 0.36 -0.64
C ALA A 203 -17.04 0.28 0.55
N THR A 204 -16.66 0.89 1.66
CA THR A 204 -17.52 1.14 2.82
C THR A 204 -17.33 2.57 3.31
N ILE A 205 -18.33 3.09 4.02
CA ILE A 205 -18.25 4.37 4.73
C ILE A 205 -18.72 4.20 6.17
N GLU A 206 -17.95 4.72 7.11
CA GLU A 206 -18.26 4.69 8.54
C GLU A 206 -18.23 6.10 9.12
N LYS A 207 -19.07 6.36 10.14
CA LYS A 207 -18.96 7.58 10.95
C LYS A 207 -17.74 7.47 11.85
N GLY A 208 -16.87 8.47 11.80
CA GLY A 208 -15.75 8.59 12.73
C GLY A 208 -16.24 8.99 14.12
N HIS A 209 -15.39 8.76 15.12
CA HIS A 209 -15.65 9.24 16.47
C HIS A 209 -15.36 10.75 16.57
N THR A 210 -16.24 11.49 17.23
CA THR A 210 -16.04 12.92 17.50
C THR A 210 -16.50 13.29 18.91
N SER A 211 -15.93 14.38 19.42
CA SER A 211 -16.23 14.93 20.75
C SER A 211 -17.60 15.63 20.76
N SER A 212 -18.20 15.75 21.95
CA SER A 212 -19.36 16.60 22.17
C SER A 212 -19.06 18.09 21.93
N HIS A 213 -17.80 18.50 22.02
CA HIS A 213 -17.30 19.87 21.79
C HIS A 213 -16.40 19.93 20.55
N CYS A 214 -16.94 19.49 19.42
CA CYS A 214 -16.23 19.51 18.14
C CYS A 214 -16.17 20.92 17.53
N GLU A 215 -15.24 21.13 16.60
CA GLU A 215 -15.08 22.37 15.85
C GLU A 215 -15.65 22.24 14.44
N ALA A 216 -15.77 23.36 13.71
CA ALA A 216 -16.44 23.40 12.40
C ALA A 216 -15.94 22.37 11.38
N ARG A 217 -14.68 21.95 11.46
CA ARG A 217 -14.04 21.01 10.52
C ARG A 217 -13.70 19.65 11.14
N THR A 218 -14.26 19.34 12.31
CA THR A 218 -14.00 18.09 13.04
C THR A 218 -15.26 17.43 13.62
N CYS A 219 -16.45 17.98 13.34
CA CYS A 219 -17.72 17.49 13.84
C CYS A 219 -18.31 16.31 13.06
N ASN A 220 -17.91 16.13 11.80
CA ASN A 220 -18.49 15.15 10.89
C ASN A 220 -17.41 14.24 10.28
N PRO A 221 -16.56 13.58 11.08
CA PRO A 221 -15.55 12.68 10.52
C PRO A 221 -16.24 11.50 9.84
N VAL A 222 -15.76 11.16 8.66
CA VAL A 222 -16.14 9.95 7.91
C VAL A 222 -14.88 9.19 7.53
N ASN A 223 -14.97 7.87 7.56
CA ASN A 223 -13.92 6.97 7.12
C ASN A 223 -14.40 6.21 5.89
N ILE A 224 -13.78 6.46 4.74
CA ILE A 224 -14.06 5.71 3.51
C ILE A 224 -12.98 4.66 3.35
N THR A 225 -13.38 3.39 3.21
CA THR A 225 -12.47 2.27 2.95
C THR A 225 -12.74 1.69 1.58
N ILE A 226 -11.72 1.66 0.72
CA ILE A 226 -11.75 0.96 -0.56
C ILE A 226 -11.30 -0.48 -0.29
N LEU A 227 -12.16 -1.46 -0.57
CA LEU A 227 -11.91 -2.87 -0.24
C LEU A 227 -11.07 -3.58 -1.28
N ASN A 228 -11.18 -3.18 -2.55
CA ASN A 228 -10.45 -3.76 -3.68
C ASN A 228 -9.73 -2.71 -4.55
N PRO A 229 -8.69 -2.03 -4.01
CA PRO A 229 -8.01 -0.94 -4.70
C PRO A 229 -7.53 -1.25 -6.12
N ALA A 230 -7.19 -2.50 -6.43
CA ALA A 230 -6.74 -2.91 -7.77
C ALA A 230 -7.78 -2.61 -8.87
N GLU A 231 -9.08 -2.69 -8.58
CA GLU A 231 -10.13 -2.37 -9.54
C GLU A 231 -10.32 -0.85 -9.71
N TRP A 232 -10.07 -0.10 -8.64
CA TRP A 232 -10.16 1.36 -8.63
C TRP A 232 -8.99 2.02 -9.36
N GLU A 233 -7.82 1.40 -9.44
CA GLU A 233 -6.66 1.93 -10.15
C GLU A 233 -6.87 1.99 -11.67
N LYS A 234 -7.71 1.11 -12.20
CA LYS A 234 -7.96 0.98 -13.65
C LYS A 234 -8.76 2.15 -14.24
N GLN A 235 -9.38 2.98 -13.41
CA GLN A 235 -10.28 4.04 -13.85
C GLN A 235 -10.36 5.23 -12.89
N GLU A 236 -10.77 6.39 -13.40
CA GLU A 236 -11.10 7.54 -12.55
C GLU A 236 -12.47 7.32 -11.90
N VAL A 237 -12.51 7.31 -10.56
CA VAL A 237 -13.76 7.09 -9.82
C VAL A 237 -14.21 8.38 -9.15
N LYS A 238 -15.47 8.77 -9.44
CA LYS A 238 -16.13 9.89 -8.78
C LYS A 238 -17.25 9.37 -7.90
N LEU A 239 -17.26 9.85 -6.68
CA LEU A 239 -18.26 9.52 -5.67
C LEU A 239 -19.05 10.78 -5.31
N GLY A 240 -20.33 10.62 -5.07
CA GLY A 240 -21.16 11.63 -4.43
C GLY A 240 -21.30 11.32 -2.97
N LEU A 241 -20.87 12.21 -2.07
CA LEU A 241 -21.11 12.08 -0.64
C LEU A 241 -22.26 13.00 -0.26
N LYS A 242 -23.25 12.46 0.45
CA LYS A 242 -24.37 13.23 1.01
C LYS A 242 -24.61 12.92 2.48
N ILE A 243 -25.16 13.91 3.20
CA ILE A 243 -25.63 13.79 4.57
C ILE A 243 -27.16 13.73 4.55
N TYR A 244 -27.73 12.65 5.08
CA TYR A 244 -29.17 12.49 5.20
C TYR A 244 -29.69 13.27 6.42
N GLY A 245 -30.21 14.47 6.17
CA GLY A 245 -30.65 15.41 7.19
C GLY A 245 -32.09 15.87 6.99
N THR A 246 -32.55 16.81 7.80
CA THR A 246 -33.80 17.52 7.55
C THR A 246 -33.63 18.50 6.39
N GLY A 247 -34.56 18.47 5.43
CA GLY A 247 -34.54 19.36 4.27
C GLY A 247 -33.82 18.75 3.07
N GLU A 248 -33.08 19.57 2.32
CA GLU A 248 -32.26 19.09 1.20
C GLU A 248 -30.92 18.55 1.71
N ASP A 249 -30.59 17.33 1.30
CA ASP A 249 -29.35 16.66 1.71
C ASP A 249 -28.13 17.39 1.14
N SER A 250 -27.30 17.91 2.05
CA SER A 250 -26.05 18.56 1.70
C SER A 250 -25.02 17.56 1.22
N GLY A 251 -24.22 17.94 0.22
CA GLY A 251 -23.35 16.99 -0.48
C GLY A 251 -22.22 17.59 -1.28
N ILE A 252 -21.35 16.71 -1.75
CA ILE A 252 -20.13 17.05 -2.51
C ILE A 252 -19.78 15.91 -3.47
N ILE A 253 -19.11 16.24 -4.56
CA ILE A 253 -18.43 15.23 -5.39
C ILE A 253 -17.03 15.01 -4.85
N LEU A 254 -16.68 13.77 -4.55
CA LEU A 254 -15.35 13.31 -4.21
C LEU A 254 -14.71 12.67 -5.44
N ASN A 255 -13.50 13.09 -5.75
CA ASN A 255 -12.69 12.49 -6.80
C ASN A 255 -11.63 11.60 -6.16
N VAL A 256 -11.67 10.31 -6.46
CA VAL A 256 -10.82 9.28 -5.84
C VAL A 256 -9.78 8.82 -6.85
N LYS A 257 -8.51 8.86 -6.45
CA LYS A 257 -7.40 8.46 -7.31
C LYS A 257 -6.42 7.58 -6.58
N ILE A 258 -6.03 6.48 -7.21
CA ILE A 258 -4.88 5.68 -6.79
C ILE A 258 -3.63 6.29 -7.42
N ILE A 259 -2.68 6.66 -6.57
CA ILE A 259 -1.39 7.18 -6.98
C ILE A 259 -0.38 6.05 -6.93
N GLU A 260 0.21 5.75 -8.08
CA GLU A 260 1.39 4.91 -8.20
C GLU A 260 2.64 5.80 -8.24
N LYS A 261 3.62 5.49 -7.41
CA LYS A 261 4.93 6.12 -7.47
C LYS A 261 6.03 5.10 -7.50
N MET A 262 6.88 5.19 -8.53
CA MET A 262 8.09 4.41 -8.57
C MET A 262 9.07 4.91 -7.50
N LYS A 263 9.53 4.03 -6.62
CA LYS A 263 10.59 4.33 -5.66
C LYS A 263 11.92 4.10 -6.38
N GLU A 264 12.77 5.13 -6.42
CA GLU A 264 14.15 4.95 -6.87
C GLU A 264 14.81 3.96 -5.91
N SER A 265 15.13 2.75 -6.39
CA SER A 265 15.82 1.78 -5.57
C SER A 265 17.19 2.38 -5.21
N ILE A 266 17.42 2.73 -3.95
CA ILE A 266 18.79 2.77 -3.44
C ILE A 266 19.22 1.31 -3.47
N GLN A 267 19.81 0.87 -4.58
CA GLN A 267 20.34 -0.48 -4.65
C GLN A 267 21.31 -0.59 -3.48
N HIS A 268 21.01 -1.41 -2.48
CA HIS A 268 21.98 -1.78 -1.45
C HIS A 268 23.26 -2.35 -2.09
N ARG A 269 23.15 -2.86 -3.32
CA ARG A 269 24.26 -3.19 -4.21
C ARG A 269 25.17 -2.00 -4.53
N LEU A 270 24.68 -0.77 -4.65
CA LEU A 270 25.52 0.42 -4.86
C LEU A 270 26.40 0.68 -3.64
N LEU A 271 25.83 0.70 -2.43
CA LEU A 271 26.59 0.88 -1.18
C LEU A 271 27.67 -0.19 -1.00
N PHE A 272 27.37 -1.42 -1.39
CA PHE A 272 28.30 -2.54 -1.29
C PHE A 272 29.31 -2.63 -2.45
N ASN A 273 28.94 -2.20 -3.67
CA ASN A 273 29.87 -2.05 -4.78
C ASN A 273 30.90 -0.96 -4.48
N LEU A 274 30.50 0.12 -3.79
CA LEU A 274 31.42 1.17 -3.34
C LEU A 274 32.53 0.58 -2.45
N PHE A 275 32.20 -0.34 -1.53
CA PHE A 275 33.19 -1.03 -0.69
C PHE A 275 34.22 -1.82 -1.51
N TYR A 276 33.80 -2.67 -2.45
CA TYR A 276 34.74 -3.44 -3.25
C TYR A 276 35.54 -2.57 -4.22
N HIS A 277 34.95 -1.47 -4.70
CA HIS A 277 35.63 -0.49 -5.52
C HIS A 277 36.69 0.26 -4.70
N GLU A 278 36.38 0.67 -3.46
CA GLU A 278 37.31 1.26 -2.49
C GLU A 278 38.53 0.37 -2.28
N ILE A 279 38.30 -0.92 -1.96
CA ILE A 279 39.37 -1.88 -1.72
C ILE A 279 40.23 -2.11 -2.97
N LYS A 280 39.63 -2.14 -4.17
CA LYS A 280 40.35 -2.40 -5.42
C LYS A 280 41.08 -1.18 -5.98
N THR A 281 40.55 0.02 -5.78
CA THR A 281 41.04 1.24 -6.45
C THR A 281 41.70 2.25 -5.51
N GLY A 282 41.52 2.09 -4.19
CA GLY A 282 42.01 3.03 -3.18
C GLY A 282 41.25 4.35 -3.10
N VAL A 283 40.20 4.55 -3.92
CA VAL A 283 39.37 5.76 -3.92
C VAL A 283 38.41 5.72 -2.74
N LYS A 284 38.54 6.65 -1.80
CA LYS A 284 37.61 6.78 -0.66
C LYS A 284 36.28 7.38 -1.08
N TYR A 285 35.18 6.75 -0.70
CA TYR A 285 33.81 7.22 -0.94
C TYR A 285 33.18 7.73 0.35
N GLU A 286 32.53 8.88 0.27
CA GLU A 286 31.73 9.39 1.38
C GLU A 286 30.39 8.65 1.44
N ILE A 287 30.06 8.09 2.60
CA ILE A 287 28.78 7.45 2.85
C ILE A 287 27.70 8.53 2.74
N PRO A 288 26.72 8.40 1.82
CA PRO A 288 25.63 9.36 1.72
C PRO A 288 24.94 9.50 3.07
N THR A 289 24.56 10.72 3.46
CA THR A 289 23.87 10.99 4.73
C THR A 289 22.60 10.14 4.90
N VAL A 290 21.91 9.81 3.81
CA VAL A 290 20.73 8.93 3.78
C VAL A 290 21.05 7.49 4.19
N ALA A 291 22.29 7.03 4.02
CA ALA A 291 22.75 5.70 4.40
C ALA A 291 23.33 5.63 5.83
N LYS A 292 23.45 6.77 6.54
CA LYS A 292 23.92 6.77 7.94
C LYS A 292 22.82 6.26 8.87
N ASN A 293 23.08 5.12 9.50
CA ASN A 293 22.23 4.54 10.53
C ASN A 293 23.02 4.32 11.84
N LEU A 294 22.37 3.77 12.87
CA LEU A 294 23.00 3.51 14.17
C LEU A 294 24.25 2.62 14.08
N PHE A 295 24.27 1.66 13.15
CA PHE A 295 25.44 0.81 12.92
C PHE A 295 26.62 1.57 12.30
N ILE A 296 26.34 2.46 11.33
CA ILE A 296 27.37 3.31 10.74
C ILE A 296 27.95 4.27 11.79
N ASN A 297 27.11 4.87 12.64
CA ASN A 297 27.58 5.73 13.72
C ASN A 297 28.44 4.96 14.75
N LEU A 298 28.07 3.73 15.08
CA LEU A 298 28.88 2.87 15.95
C LEU A 298 30.24 2.55 15.31
N ALA A 299 30.25 2.17 14.03
CA ALA A 299 31.48 1.89 13.30
C ALA A 299 32.40 3.13 13.19
N GLU A 300 31.84 4.31 12.91
CA GLU A 300 32.58 5.58 12.90
C GLU A 300 33.19 5.89 14.28
N ASN A 301 32.44 5.67 15.36
CA ASN A 301 32.93 5.90 16.73
C ASN A 301 34.04 4.92 17.13
N ILE A 302 33.90 3.64 16.76
CA ILE A 302 34.96 2.63 16.96
C ILE A 302 36.20 3.03 16.16
N ALA A 303 36.04 3.41 14.89
CA ALA A 303 37.15 3.81 14.03
C ALA A 303 37.94 5.00 14.60
N LYS A 304 37.22 6.03 15.07
CA LYS A 304 37.81 7.19 15.75
C LYS A 304 38.51 6.81 17.05
N SER A 305 37.89 5.96 17.86
CA SER A 305 38.44 5.54 19.17
C SER A 305 39.70 4.69 19.03
N LEU A 306 39.77 3.86 17.98
CA LEU A 306 40.90 2.97 17.70
C LEU A 306 41.95 3.60 16.75
N ASN A 307 41.74 4.85 16.32
CA ASN A 307 42.58 5.56 15.36
C ASN A 307 42.86 4.77 14.06
N VAL A 308 41.86 4.01 13.59
CA VAL A 308 41.96 3.25 12.34
C VAL A 308 41.41 4.08 11.19
N THR A 309 42.14 4.11 10.07
CA THR A 309 41.77 4.91 8.90
C THR A 309 40.64 4.30 8.08
N ASN A 310 40.50 2.97 8.13
CA ASN A 310 39.46 2.20 7.48
C ASN A 310 38.92 1.15 8.48
N CYS A 311 37.61 1.16 8.74
CA CYS A 311 36.94 0.17 9.58
C CYS A 311 35.81 -0.47 8.77
N TYR A 312 35.86 -1.79 8.61
CA TYR A 312 34.87 -2.53 7.84
C TYR A 312 34.14 -3.52 8.74
N VAL A 313 32.82 -3.49 8.68
CA VAL A 313 31.97 -4.45 9.39
C VAL A 313 31.60 -5.56 8.40
N CYS A 314 32.29 -6.69 8.50
CA CYS A 314 32.03 -7.86 7.67
C CYS A 314 31.03 -8.78 8.38
N GLY A 315 29.79 -8.82 7.91
CA GLY A 315 28.79 -9.70 8.48
C GLY A 315 27.40 -9.52 7.89
N GLY A 316 26.64 -10.60 7.80
CA GLY A 316 25.19 -10.50 7.59
C GLY A 316 24.51 -9.84 8.80
N THR A 317 23.26 -9.42 8.65
CA THR A 317 22.45 -8.76 9.70
C THR A 317 22.43 -9.51 11.04
N ASN A 318 22.65 -10.83 11.01
CA ASN A 318 22.65 -11.71 12.19
C ASN A 318 24.00 -11.71 12.96
N GLN A 319 25.06 -11.09 12.42
CA GLN A 319 26.36 -11.02 13.13
C GLN A 319 26.33 -10.02 14.28
N GLY A 320 25.42 -9.03 14.24
CA GLY A 320 25.21 -8.10 15.36
C GLY A 320 24.75 -8.79 16.64
N GLU A 321 24.14 -9.97 16.55
CA GLU A 321 23.64 -10.75 17.69
C GLU A 321 24.69 -11.69 18.29
N ARG A 322 25.81 -11.94 17.58
CA ARG A 322 26.87 -12.84 18.02
C ARG A 322 27.95 -12.07 18.76
N TRP A 323 27.65 -11.66 19.98
CA TRP A 323 28.62 -11.09 20.91
C TRP A 323 29.42 -12.20 21.63
N PRO A 324 30.73 -12.04 21.89
CA PRO A 324 31.59 -10.92 21.50
C PRO A 324 32.01 -10.97 20.03
N TRP A 325 32.15 -9.78 19.43
CA TRP A 325 32.71 -9.66 18.08
C TRP A 325 34.23 -9.81 18.09
N GLU A 326 34.76 -10.50 17.09
CA GLU A 326 36.20 -10.60 16.85
C GLU A 326 36.60 -9.59 15.77
N ALA A 327 37.55 -8.72 16.08
CA ALA A 327 38.14 -7.79 15.12
C ALA A 327 39.44 -8.41 14.57
N ILE A 328 39.58 -8.41 13.24
CA ILE A 328 40.77 -8.94 12.56
C ILE A 328 41.34 -7.85 11.68
N GLU A 329 42.65 -7.62 11.77
CA GLU A 329 43.35 -6.71 10.86
C GLU A 329 43.35 -7.27 9.43
N SER A 330 42.78 -6.49 8.51
CA SER A 330 42.74 -6.84 7.10
C SER A 330 44.09 -6.50 6.44
N ASN A 331 45.01 -7.45 6.37
CA ASN A 331 46.01 -7.43 5.31
C ASN A 331 45.30 -7.80 4.00
N GLY A 332 45.38 -6.97 2.96
CA GLY A 332 44.55 -7.03 1.74
C GLY A 332 44.50 -8.37 0.97
N SER A 333 45.28 -9.37 1.37
CA SER A 333 45.22 -10.76 0.91
C SER A 333 44.11 -11.61 1.58
N TRP A 334 43.73 -11.35 2.83
CA TRP A 334 42.80 -12.18 3.61
C TRP A 334 41.33 -12.10 3.16
N SER A 335 40.93 -10.98 2.56
CA SER A 335 39.53 -10.72 2.18
C SER A 335 39.05 -11.52 0.96
N MET A 336 39.96 -12.02 0.12
CA MET A 336 39.61 -12.79 -1.08
C MET A 336 39.53 -14.31 -0.86
N GLU A 337 40.29 -14.87 0.09
CA GLU A 337 40.39 -16.33 0.26
C GLU A 337 39.28 -16.95 1.11
N ASN A 338 38.76 -16.25 2.12
CA ASN A 338 37.78 -16.83 3.05
C ASN A 338 36.32 -16.78 2.58
N ASN A 339 36.00 -16.01 1.53
CA ASN A 339 34.65 -15.98 0.95
C ASN A 339 34.40 -17.07 -0.11
N LYS A 340 35.40 -17.91 -0.43
CA LYS A 340 35.19 -19.15 -1.20
C LYS A 340 34.79 -20.34 -0.32
N LYS A 341 34.83 -20.21 1.02
CA LYS A 341 34.70 -21.33 1.97
C LYS A 341 33.61 -21.15 3.04
N ARG A 342 32.72 -20.16 2.95
CA ARG A 342 31.59 -20.01 3.88
C ARG A 342 30.28 -19.76 3.17
#